data_AF-A0A2N5ZCZ0-F1
#
_entry.id   AF-A0A2N5ZCZ0-F1
#
_cell.length_a   1.000
_cell.length_b   1.000
_cell.length_c   1.000
_cell.angle_alpha   90.00
_cell.angle_beta   90.00
_cell.angle_gamma   90.00
#
_symmetry.space_group_name_H-M   'P 1'
#
loop_
_entity.id
_entity.type
_entity.pdbx_description
1 polymer ?
#
loop_
_entity_poly.entity_id
_entity_poly.type
_entity_poly.pdbx_seq_one_letter_code
_entity_poly.pdbx_strand_id
1 'polypeptide(L)'
;MVNNKTLLYEILPDLNLIIDSWFGDLTFEKVLNAKLEQIKDPRWNQSYHNISDIRNAEFVLDNAEARKIIEYTKSDKRWQYERKTAYITDNPNQVVFQKLLEINKSQEIPNQMESFSTLKGALDYLLIESSEMDRIGDIIRKLSI
;
A
#
# COMPACT_ATOMS: atom_id res chain seq x y z
N MET A 1 -6.67 -23.24 -8.93
CA MET A 1 -5.42 -22.56 -9.32
C MET A 1 -4.99 -21.73 -8.14
N VAL A 2 -3.83 -22.03 -7.53
CA VAL A 2 -3.29 -21.19 -6.45
C VAL A 2 -2.76 -19.92 -7.12
N ASN A 3 -3.36 -18.78 -6.80
CA ASN A 3 -2.93 -17.49 -7.33
C ASN A 3 -1.62 -17.11 -6.60
N ASN A 4 -0.47 -17.29 -7.25
CA ASN A 4 0.84 -16.98 -6.68
C ASN A 4 1.13 -15.46 -6.58
N LYS A 5 0.10 -14.61 -6.71
CA LYS A 5 0.25 -13.15 -6.62
C LYS A 5 0.25 -12.72 -5.16
N THR A 6 1.27 -11.95 -4.80
CA THR A 6 1.43 -11.33 -3.46
C THR A 6 0.71 -9.99 -3.34
N LEU A 7 0.22 -9.44 -4.45
CA LEU A 7 -0.55 -8.20 -4.54
C LEU A 7 -1.69 -8.36 -5.53
N LEU A 8 -2.89 -8.02 -5.09
CA LEU A 8 -4.03 -7.70 -5.94
C LEU A 8 -4.36 -6.23 -5.76
N TYR A 9 -4.81 -5.56 -6.81
CA TYR A 9 -5.10 -4.13 -6.74
C TYR A 9 -6.25 -3.72 -7.66
N GLU A 10 -6.86 -2.59 -7.32
CA GLU A 10 -7.81 -1.87 -8.16
C GLU A 10 -7.42 -0.37 -8.18
N ILE A 11 -7.59 0.28 -9.33
CA ILE A 11 -7.28 1.71 -9.49
C ILE A 11 -8.58 2.43 -9.81
N LEU A 12 -8.87 3.48 -9.02
CA LEU A 12 -10.07 4.30 -9.12
C LEU A 12 -9.67 5.74 -9.50
N PRO A 13 -9.57 6.05 -10.81
CA PRO A 13 -9.15 7.36 -11.28
C PRO A 13 -10.07 8.50 -10.82
N ASP A 14 -11.37 8.22 -10.69
CA ASP A 14 -12.39 9.15 -10.22
C ASP A 14 -12.17 9.59 -8.77
N LEU A 15 -11.47 8.77 -7.97
CA LEU A 15 -11.14 9.07 -6.57
C LEU A 15 -9.66 9.41 -6.36
N ASN A 16 -8.85 9.44 -7.43
CA ASN A 16 -7.38 9.51 -7.34
C ASN A 16 -6.82 8.48 -6.34
N LEU A 17 -7.32 7.23 -6.39
CA LEU A 17 -7.06 6.21 -5.39
C LEU A 17 -6.57 4.90 -6.01
N ILE A 18 -5.58 4.29 -5.37
CA ILE A 18 -5.15 2.91 -5.59
C ILE A 18 -5.52 2.09 -4.34
N ILE A 19 -6.15 0.94 -4.53
CA ILE A 19 -6.45 0.00 -3.45
C ILE A 19 -5.58 -1.23 -3.66
N ASP A 20 -4.71 -1.52 -2.70
CA ASP A 20 -3.86 -2.70 -2.65
C ASP A 20 -4.40 -3.70 -1.62
N SER A 21 -4.36 -4.99 -1.94
CA SER A 21 -4.51 -6.08 -0.97
C SER A 21 -3.34 -7.04 -1.11
N TRP A 22 -2.63 -7.26 0.00
CA TRP A 22 -1.38 -8.02 0.03
C TRP A 22 -1.56 -9.39 0.68
N PHE A 23 -0.83 -10.39 0.18
CA PHE A 23 -0.99 -11.79 0.58
C PHE A 23 0.32 -12.53 0.81
N GLY A 24 0.30 -13.40 1.83
CA GLY A 24 1.35 -14.37 2.12
C GLY A 24 2.65 -13.72 2.56
N ASP A 25 3.73 -14.49 2.47
CA ASP A 25 5.05 -14.04 2.92
C ASP A 25 5.60 -12.98 1.96
N LEU A 26 5.76 -11.76 2.47
CA LEU A 26 6.32 -10.64 1.74
C LEU A 26 7.81 -10.49 2.05
N THR A 27 8.64 -10.76 1.04
CA THR A 27 10.07 -10.44 1.01
C THR A 27 10.31 -9.19 0.17
N PHE A 28 11.53 -8.64 0.24
CA PHE A 28 11.89 -7.44 -0.52
C PHE A 28 11.59 -7.59 -2.02
N GLU A 29 12.03 -8.70 -2.61
CA GLU A 29 11.86 -8.98 -4.03
C GLU A 29 10.39 -9.11 -4.42
N LYS A 30 9.56 -9.75 -3.57
CA LYS A 30 8.13 -9.91 -3.82
C LYS A 30 7.40 -8.57 -3.78
N VAL A 31 7.71 -7.71 -2.82
CA VAL A 31 7.12 -6.36 -2.73
C VAL A 31 7.53 -5.52 -3.93
N LEU A 32 8.83 -5.51 -4.26
CA LEU A 32 9.37 -4.74 -5.38
C LEU A 32 8.76 -5.19 -6.72
N ASN A 33 8.76 -6.49 -7.01
CA ASN A 33 8.24 -7.03 -8.25
C ASN A 33 6.73 -6.75 -8.38
N ALA A 34 5.97 -6.91 -7.29
CA ALA A 34 4.54 -6.58 -7.29
C ALA A 34 4.28 -5.10 -7.63
N LYS A 35 5.05 -4.17 -7.05
CA LYS A 35 4.95 -2.75 -7.37
C LYS A 35 5.37 -2.44 -8.81
N LEU A 36 6.45 -3.05 -9.29
CA LEU A 36 6.91 -2.91 -10.67
C LEU A 36 5.90 -3.41 -11.70
N GLU A 37 5.10 -4.43 -11.37
CA GLU A 37 3.98 -4.85 -12.21
C GLU A 37 2.79 -3.89 -12.12
N GLN A 38 2.46 -3.39 -10.92
CA GLN A 38 1.37 -2.44 -10.73
C GLN A 38 1.56 -1.15 -11.54
N ILE A 39 2.77 -0.58 -11.57
CA ILE A 39 3.05 0.66 -12.29
C ILE A 39 2.97 0.53 -13.82
N LYS A 40 2.82 -0.69 -14.35
CA LYS A 40 2.58 -0.93 -15.78
C LYS A 40 1.10 -0.78 -16.15
N ASP A 41 0.17 -0.73 -15.18
CA ASP A 41 -1.23 -0.48 -15.45
C ASP A 41 -1.39 0.94 -16.04
N PRO A 42 -2.05 1.10 -17.21
CA PRO A 42 -2.21 2.41 -17.84
C PRO A 42 -3.03 3.40 -17.01
N ARG A 43 -3.81 2.94 -16.04
CA ARG A 43 -4.57 3.78 -15.09
C ARG A 43 -3.71 4.24 -13.92
N TRP A 44 -2.53 3.65 -13.73
CA TRP A 44 -1.66 3.98 -12.62
C TRP A 44 -1.18 5.42 -12.70
N ASN A 45 -1.25 6.10 -11.56
CA ASN A 45 -0.75 7.45 -11.42
C ASN A 45 -0.03 7.59 -10.07
N GLN A 46 1.21 8.05 -10.12
CA GLN A 46 2.07 8.31 -8.97
C GLN A 46 1.49 9.28 -7.95
N SER A 47 0.60 10.20 -8.35
CA SER A 47 -0.03 11.17 -7.45
C SER A 47 -1.27 10.63 -6.72
N TYR A 48 -1.70 9.40 -7.01
CA TYR A 48 -2.87 8.82 -6.35
C TYR A 48 -2.56 8.44 -4.90
N HIS A 49 -3.53 8.67 -4.02
CA HIS A 49 -3.53 8.14 -2.67
C HIS A 49 -3.63 6.62 -2.72
N ASN A 50 -3.31 5.97 -1.60
CA ASN A 50 -3.31 4.52 -1.51
C ASN A 50 -3.99 4.04 -0.24
N ILE A 51 -4.89 3.05 -0.37
CA ILE A 51 -5.30 2.19 0.74
C ILE A 51 -4.59 0.86 0.55
N SER A 52 -3.74 0.49 1.51
CA SER A 52 -2.98 -0.75 1.46
C SER A 52 -3.45 -1.70 2.55
N ASP A 53 -4.30 -2.66 2.17
CA ASP A 53 -4.73 -3.74 3.06
C ASP A 53 -3.63 -4.79 3.18
N ILE A 54 -3.03 -4.88 4.37
CA ILE A 54 -1.92 -5.79 4.66
C ILE A 54 -2.30 -6.86 5.67
N ARG A 55 -3.59 -6.99 5.98
CA ARG A 55 -4.12 -7.95 6.97
C ARG A 55 -3.83 -9.41 6.62
N ASN A 56 -3.80 -9.73 5.34
CA ASN A 56 -3.51 -11.08 4.84
C ASN A 56 -2.03 -11.31 4.49
N ALA A 57 -1.15 -10.38 4.85
CA ALA A 57 0.27 -10.45 4.58
C ALA A 57 1.09 -10.75 5.84
N GLU A 58 2.14 -11.55 5.66
CA GLU A 58 3.16 -11.79 6.67
C GLU A 58 4.48 -11.17 6.19
N PHE A 59 4.98 -10.19 6.92
CA PHE A 59 6.20 -9.49 6.55
C PHE A 59 7.42 -10.26 7.04
N VAL A 60 8.10 -10.93 6.12
CA VAL A 60 9.40 -11.57 6.36
C VAL A 60 10.47 -10.56 5.96
N LEU A 61 10.44 -9.40 6.61
CA LEU A 61 11.32 -8.27 6.33
C LEU A 61 11.99 -7.81 7.63
N ASP A 62 13.30 -7.68 7.59
CA ASP A 62 14.04 -6.98 8.63
C ASP A 62 14.21 -5.48 8.31
N ASN A 63 14.87 -4.75 9.22
CA ASN A 63 15.15 -3.33 9.02
C ASN A 63 16.07 -3.07 7.81
N ALA A 64 17.00 -3.97 7.50
CA ALA A 64 17.88 -3.83 6.35
C ALA A 64 17.11 -4.00 5.04
N GLU A 65 16.14 -4.90 4.99
CA GLU A 65 15.25 -5.06 3.84
C GLU A 65 14.26 -3.91 3.69
N ALA A 66 13.71 -3.40 4.79
CA ALA A 66 12.91 -2.17 4.77
C ALA A 66 13.70 -0.99 4.19
N ARG A 67 14.99 -0.87 4.52
CA ARG A 67 15.88 0.14 3.92
C ARG A 67 16.06 -0.06 2.42
N LYS A 68 16.21 -1.29 1.93
CA LYS A 68 16.30 -1.58 0.49
C LYS A 68 15.04 -1.10 -0.25
N ILE A 69 13.85 -1.31 0.32
CA ILE A 69 12.58 -0.79 -0.24
C ILE A 69 12.66 0.73 -0.37
N ILE A 70 13.09 1.41 0.69
CA ILE A 70 13.20 2.86 0.72
C ILE A 70 14.27 3.36 -0.26
N GLU A 71 15.45 2.76 -0.33
CA GLU A 71 16.52 3.12 -1.26
C GLU A 71 16.08 2.98 -2.71
N TYR A 72 15.39 1.88 -3.04
CA TYR A 72 14.78 1.71 -4.35
C TYR A 72 13.79 2.83 -4.65
N THR A 73 12.88 3.10 -3.71
CA THR A 73 11.86 4.15 -3.83
C THR A 73 12.50 5.53 -4.07
N LYS A 74 13.62 5.85 -3.42
CA LYS A 74 14.37 7.09 -3.66
C LYS A 74 14.97 7.15 -5.07
N SER A 75 15.52 6.03 -5.55
CA SER A 75 16.23 5.97 -6.83
C SER A 75 15.32 6.17 -8.04
N ASP A 76 14.03 5.85 -7.90
CA ASP A 76 13.05 5.91 -8.96
C ASP A 76 12.10 7.10 -8.76
N LYS A 77 12.23 8.10 -9.64
CA LYS A 77 11.47 9.36 -9.61
C LYS A 77 9.96 9.17 -9.65
N ARG A 78 9.48 8.01 -10.13
CA ARG A 78 8.05 7.65 -10.13
C ARG A 78 7.44 7.59 -8.73
N TRP A 79 8.25 7.51 -7.68
CA TRP A 79 7.79 7.48 -6.30
C TRP A 79 7.95 8.80 -5.55
N GLN A 80 8.48 9.85 -6.21
CA GLN A 80 8.79 11.14 -5.58
C GLN A 80 7.60 12.13 -5.61
N TYR A 81 6.37 11.62 -5.58
CA TYR A 81 5.15 12.42 -5.66
C TYR A 81 4.43 12.45 -4.32
N GLU A 82 3.91 13.63 -3.99
CA GLU A 82 3.17 13.80 -2.75
C GLU A 82 1.90 12.96 -2.77
N ARG A 83 1.80 12.06 -1.80
CA ARG A 83 0.62 11.22 -1.63
C ARG A 83 0.48 10.79 -0.17
N LYS A 84 -0.62 10.12 0.10
CA LYS A 84 -0.94 9.53 1.39
C LYS A 84 -1.19 8.05 1.20
N THR A 85 -0.70 7.22 2.11
CA THR A 85 -0.96 5.79 2.15
C THR A 85 -1.57 5.45 3.51
N ALA A 86 -2.80 4.94 3.48
CA ALA A 86 -3.48 4.39 4.65
C ALA A 86 -3.28 2.87 4.66
N TYR A 87 -2.55 2.36 5.64
CA TYR A 87 -2.38 0.92 5.82
C TYR A 87 -3.52 0.38 6.69
N ILE A 88 -4.23 -0.64 6.20
CA ILE A 88 -5.21 -1.36 7.02
C ILE A 88 -4.50 -2.55 7.65
N THR A 89 -4.50 -2.58 8.98
CA THR A 89 -3.77 -3.56 9.80
C THR A 89 -4.68 -4.22 10.82
N ASP A 90 -4.41 -5.47 11.20
CA ASP A 90 -5.11 -6.20 12.25
C ASP A 90 -4.20 -6.71 13.38
N ASN A 91 -2.89 -6.61 13.23
CA ASN A 91 -1.94 -7.05 14.25
C ASN A 91 -0.72 -6.13 14.42
N PRO A 92 0.00 -6.22 15.56
CA PRO A 92 1.14 -5.35 15.85
C PRO A 92 2.31 -5.48 14.87
N ASN A 93 2.56 -6.66 14.29
CA ASN A 93 3.68 -6.87 13.38
C ASN A 93 3.52 -6.05 12.09
N GLN A 94 2.29 -5.93 11.60
CA GLN A 94 1.96 -5.07 10.44
C GLN A 94 2.17 -3.59 10.74
N VAL A 95 1.80 -3.14 11.95
CA VAL A 95 2.05 -1.76 12.39
C VAL A 95 3.56 -1.49 12.51
N VAL A 96 4.32 -2.44 13.06
CA VAL A 96 5.79 -2.35 13.13
C VAL A 96 6.40 -2.22 11.74
N PHE A 97 5.96 -3.03 10.76
CA PHE A 97 6.41 -2.92 9.39
C PHE A 97 6.16 -1.52 8.79
N GLN A 98 4.94 -1.00 8.92
CA GLN A 98 4.62 0.36 8.45
C GLN A 98 5.52 1.40 9.12
N LYS A 99 5.74 1.27 10.43
CA LYS A 99 6.62 2.19 11.16
C LYS A 99 8.07 2.11 10.73
N LEU A 100 8.57 0.92 10.37
CA LEU A 100 9.92 0.76 9.80
C LEU A 100 10.06 1.50 8.47
N LEU A 101 9.05 1.43 7.59
CA LEU A 101 9.04 2.20 6.35
C LEU A 101 9.07 3.70 6.64
N GLU A 102 8.24 4.17 7.57
CA GLU A 102 8.15 5.57 7.95
C GLU A 102 9.46 6.11 8.54
N ILE A 103 10.08 5.38 9.47
CA ILE A 103 11.34 5.77 10.12
C ILE A 103 12.50 5.83 9.12
N ASN A 104 12.56 4.90 8.16
CA ASN A 104 13.62 4.87 7.17
C ASN A 104 13.40 5.86 6.01
N LYS A 105 12.18 6.39 5.86
CA LYS A 105 11.80 7.34 4.80
C LYS A 105 12.63 8.64 4.88
N SER A 106 13.16 9.12 3.75
CA SER A 106 13.72 10.47 3.67
C SER A 106 12.66 11.50 3.26
N GLN A 107 13.01 12.78 3.38
CA GLN A 107 12.21 13.89 2.87
C GLN A 107 11.97 13.82 1.35
N GLU A 108 12.80 13.06 0.62
CA GLU A 108 12.68 12.87 -0.85
C GLU A 108 11.57 11.89 -1.23
N ILE A 109 10.98 11.19 -0.26
CA ILE A 109 9.78 10.36 -0.46
C ILE A 109 8.61 11.10 0.22
N PRO A 110 7.91 11.98 -0.49
CA PRO A 110 6.80 12.77 0.04
C PRO A 110 5.50 11.94 0.21
N ASN A 111 5.62 10.65 0.56
CA ASN A 111 4.48 9.78 0.88
C ASN A 111 4.22 9.80 2.40
N GLN A 112 3.11 10.37 2.84
CA GLN A 112 2.68 10.29 4.24
C GLN A 112 2.01 8.94 4.48
N MET A 113 2.42 8.24 5.54
CA MET A 113 1.94 6.88 5.82
C MET A 113 1.34 6.84 7.21
N GLU A 114 0.21 6.18 7.38
CA GLU A 114 -0.41 5.95 8.68
C GLU A 114 -1.14 4.60 8.69
N SER A 115 -1.23 3.97 9.86
CA SER A 115 -1.90 2.68 10.07
C SER A 115 -3.28 2.86 10.70
N PHE A 116 -4.24 2.07 10.25
CA PHE A 116 -5.63 2.10 10.69
C PHE A 116 -6.15 0.68 10.94
N SER A 117 -6.94 0.52 11.98
CA SER A 117 -7.67 -0.73 12.26
C SER A 117 -9.05 -0.80 11.58
N THR A 118 -9.50 0.31 10.98
CA THR A 118 -10.82 0.39 10.33
C THR A 118 -10.73 1.10 8.99
N LEU A 119 -11.56 0.67 8.04
CA LEU A 119 -11.69 1.32 6.74
C LEU A 119 -12.15 2.78 6.90
N LYS A 120 -13.10 3.04 7.81
CA LYS A 120 -13.58 4.41 8.06
C LYS A 120 -12.43 5.37 8.43
N GLY A 121 -11.55 4.97 9.35
CA GLY A 121 -10.40 5.79 9.74
C GLY A 121 -9.44 6.04 8.58
N ALA A 122 -9.21 5.03 7.74
CA ALA A 122 -8.40 5.17 6.53
C ALA A 122 -9.03 6.17 5.54
N LEU A 123 -10.34 6.10 5.31
CA LEU A 123 -11.05 7.03 4.41
C LEU A 123 -11.02 8.47 4.94
N ASP A 124 -11.29 8.65 6.24
CA ASP A 124 -11.24 9.97 6.89
C ASP A 124 -9.84 10.61 6.72
N TYR A 125 -8.76 9.83 6.87
CA TYR A 125 -7.38 10.29 6.69
C TYR A 125 -7.05 10.71 5.25
N LEU A 126 -7.60 9.98 4.28
CA LEU A 126 -7.45 10.25 2.85
C LEU A 126 -8.42 11.32 2.33
N LEU A 127 -9.29 11.85 3.20
CA LEU A 127 -10.33 12.84 2.85
C LEU A 127 -11.30 12.31 1.77
N ILE A 128 -11.58 11.00 1.81
CA ILE A 128 -12.54 10.36 0.91
C ILE A 128 -13.92 10.43 1.55
N GLU A 129 -14.93 10.80 0.77
CA GLU A 129 -16.30 10.92 1.25
C GLU A 129 -16.84 9.57 1.76
N SER A 130 -17.64 9.62 2.83
CA SER A 130 -18.23 8.42 3.44
C SER A 130 -19.21 7.69 2.52
N SER A 131 -19.73 8.35 1.49
CA SER A 131 -20.55 7.77 0.41
C SER A 131 -19.81 6.68 -0.37
N GLU A 132 -18.47 6.75 -0.47
CA GLU A 132 -17.66 5.75 -1.18
C GLU A 132 -17.31 4.53 -0.33
N MET A 133 -17.66 4.54 0.97
CA MET A 133 -17.24 3.51 1.92
C MET A 133 -17.68 2.10 1.51
N ASP A 134 -18.93 1.94 1.05
CA ASP A 134 -19.46 0.64 0.65
C ASP A 134 -18.75 0.11 -0.60
N ARG A 135 -18.58 0.96 -1.63
CA ARG A 135 -17.86 0.63 -2.86
C ARG A 135 -16.42 0.22 -2.58
N ILE A 136 -15.69 0.98 -1.77
CA ILE A 136 -14.30 0.68 -1.43
C ILE A 136 -14.23 -0.59 -0.57
N GLY A 137 -15.15 -0.77 0.37
CA GLY A 137 -15.27 -1.97 1.19
C GLY A 137 -15.53 -3.23 0.36
N ASP A 138 -16.39 -3.14 -0.66
CA ASP A 138 -16.64 -4.22 -1.62
C ASP A 138 -15.40 -4.57 -2.44
N ILE A 139 -14.66 -3.56 -2.90
CA ILE A 139 -13.41 -3.78 -3.63
C ILE A 139 -12.39 -4.48 -2.75
N ILE A 140 -12.18 -4.02 -1.51
CA ILE A 140 -11.25 -4.67 -0.57
C ILE A 140 -11.66 -6.12 -0.33
N ARG A 141 -12.95 -6.38 -0.08
CA ARG A 141 -13.45 -7.75 0.08
C ARG A 141 -13.17 -8.60 -1.16
N LYS A 142 -13.47 -8.08 -2.36
CA LYS A 142 -13.23 -8.77 -3.64
C LYS A 142 -11.75 -9.10 -3.84
N LEU A 143 -10.85 -8.18 -3.48
CA LEU A 143 -9.42 -8.38 -3.60
C LEU A 143 -8.89 -9.37 -2.56
N SER A 144 -9.58 -9.56 -1.44
CA SER A 144 -9.17 -10.41 -0.29
C SER A 144 -9.73 -11.84 -0.30
N ILE A 145 -10.33 -12.30 -1.41
CA ILE A 145 -10.88 -13.66 -1.60
C ILE A 145 -9.91 -14.54 -2.38
#